data_AF-A0A0Q7YM97-F1
#
_entry.id   AF-A0A0Q7YM97-F1
#
_cell.length_a   1.000
_cell.length_b   1.000
_cell.length_c   1.000
_cell.angle_alpha   90.00
_cell.angle_beta   90.00
_cell.angle_gamma   90.00
#
_symmetry.space_group_name_H-M   'P 1'
#
loop_
_entity.id
_entity.type
_entity.pdbx_description
1 polymer ?
#
loop_
_entity_poly.entity_id
_entity_poly.type
_entity_poly.pdbx_seq_one_letter_code
_entity_poly.pdbx_strand_id
1 'polypeptide(L)'
;MWQLAIFALASSVPVGEPKLSVDGEAFGPQRSLTCTWFTNFENSRFEQCQDATGKLLQEGDGASIKCVRDTCAQLDAAARKAADWRKAEPPWGRFAVKLVGRLSLNPREKRYLGDATQTVLIEDITSVSVSK
;
A
#
# COMPACT_ATOMS: atom_id res chain seq x y z
N MET A 1 6.45 12.02 -60.48
CA MET A 1 5.50 11.79 -59.38
C MET A 1 6.24 11.10 -58.24
N TRP A 2 6.61 11.83 -57.18
CA TRP A 2 7.24 11.28 -55.98
C TRP A 2 6.38 11.69 -54.79
N GLN A 3 5.74 10.72 -54.14
CA GLN A 3 4.99 10.92 -52.91
C GLN A 3 5.93 10.67 -51.72
N LEU A 4 6.19 11.72 -50.95
CA LEU A 4 6.89 11.63 -49.66
C LEU A 4 5.87 11.22 -48.60
N ALA A 5 6.01 10.01 -48.07
CA ALA A 5 5.28 9.56 -46.90
C ALA A 5 5.98 10.08 -45.64
N ILE A 6 5.33 10.99 -44.92
CA ILE A 6 5.79 11.49 -43.62
C ILE A 6 5.32 10.49 -42.55
N PHE A 7 6.24 9.68 -42.03
CA PHE A 7 6.00 8.90 -40.82
C PHE A 7 6.06 9.81 -39.60
N ALA A 8 4.91 10.23 -39.09
CA ALA A 8 4.80 10.86 -37.79
C ALA A 8 4.95 9.78 -36.70
N LEU A 9 6.15 9.68 -36.13
CA LEU A 9 6.39 8.92 -34.90
C LEU A 9 5.70 9.65 -33.75
N ALA A 10 4.49 9.22 -33.40
CA ALA A 10 3.81 9.65 -32.20
C ALA A 10 4.55 9.08 -30.98
N SER A 11 5.49 9.85 -30.44
CA SER A 11 6.10 9.58 -29.14
C SER A 11 5.04 9.72 -28.06
N SER A 12 4.38 8.61 -27.71
CA SER A 12 3.51 8.55 -26.54
C SER A 12 4.39 8.64 -25.28
N VAL A 13 4.53 9.86 -24.75
CA VAL A 13 5.08 10.03 -23.40
C VAL A 13 4.12 9.31 -22.46
N PRO A 14 4.56 8.31 -21.68
CA PRO A 14 3.70 7.73 -20.67
C PRO A 14 3.41 8.84 -19.66
N VAL A 15 2.19 9.37 -19.68
CA VAL A 15 1.69 10.27 -18.65
C VAL A 15 1.77 9.47 -17.36
N GLY A 16 2.80 9.74 -16.54
CA GLY A 16 2.94 9.15 -15.22
C GLY A 16 1.65 9.41 -14.45
N GLU A 17 1.10 8.37 -13.84
CA GLU A 17 -0.17 8.47 -13.11
C GLU A 17 -0.17 9.68 -12.17
N PRO A 18 -1.31 10.40 -12.08
CA PRO A 18 -1.38 11.62 -11.29
C PRO A 18 -1.01 11.35 -9.83
N LYS A 19 -0.20 12.25 -9.28
CA LYS A 19 0.08 12.30 -7.85
C LYS A 19 -1.25 12.51 -7.11
N LEU A 20 -1.54 11.61 -6.17
CA LEU A 20 -2.72 11.70 -5.32
C LEU A 20 -2.30 12.30 -3.97
N SER A 21 -3.09 13.22 -3.42
CA SER A 21 -2.88 13.73 -2.08
C SER A 21 -4.05 13.36 -1.17
N VAL A 22 -3.77 12.78 -0.01
CA VAL A 22 -4.76 12.40 1.01
C VAL A 22 -4.31 12.93 2.37
N ASP A 23 -5.15 13.76 2.99
CA ASP A 23 -4.86 14.45 4.27
C ASP A 23 -3.52 15.19 4.28
N GLY A 24 -3.22 15.91 3.18
CA GLY A 24 -1.99 16.67 3.02
C GLY A 24 -0.73 15.84 2.72
N GLU A 25 -0.84 14.52 2.64
CA GLU A 25 0.26 13.62 2.28
C GLU A 25 0.20 13.25 0.80
N ALA A 26 1.32 13.40 0.10
CA ALA A 26 1.42 13.11 -1.32
C ALA A 26 1.86 11.66 -1.56
N PHE A 27 1.16 10.98 -2.46
CA PHE A 27 1.35 9.58 -2.81
C PHE A 27 1.85 9.43 -4.25
N GLY A 28 2.70 8.42 -4.44
CA GLY A 28 3.24 8.04 -5.74
C GLY A 28 2.21 7.37 -6.66
N PRO A 29 2.67 6.73 -7.75
CA PRO A 29 1.80 5.97 -8.64
C PRO A 29 1.18 4.77 -7.93
N GLN A 30 0.03 4.33 -8.42
CA GLN A 30 -0.69 3.15 -7.99
C GLN A 30 0.10 1.90 -8.35
N ARG A 31 0.09 0.92 -7.43
CA ARG A 31 0.84 -0.33 -7.57
C ARG A 31 0.05 -1.49 -6.99
N SER A 32 0.26 -2.67 -7.54
CA SER A 32 -0.10 -3.92 -6.89
C SER A 32 0.98 -4.27 -5.86
N LEU A 33 0.57 -4.38 -4.59
CA LEU A 33 1.45 -4.59 -3.46
C LEU A 33 1.14 -5.93 -2.79
N THR A 34 2.19 -6.60 -2.32
CA THR A 34 2.07 -7.66 -1.31
C THR A 34 2.75 -7.17 -0.05
N CYS A 35 2.00 -7.08 1.04
CA CYS A 35 2.47 -6.57 2.31
C CYS A 35 2.25 -7.57 3.45
N THR A 36 3.16 -7.55 4.43
CA THR A 36 2.96 -8.20 5.73
C THR A 36 2.41 -7.14 6.69
N TRP A 37 1.14 -7.28 7.04
CA TRP A 37 0.45 -6.42 8.00
C TRP A 37 0.53 -7.01 9.39
N PHE A 38 1.09 -6.26 10.34
CA PHE A 38 1.02 -6.58 11.75
C PHE A 38 -0.08 -5.74 12.41
N THR A 39 -0.92 -6.39 13.19
CA THR A 39 -1.92 -5.70 14.02
C THR A 39 -2.06 -6.37 15.38
N ASN A 40 -2.23 -5.54 16.41
CA ASN A 40 -2.72 -5.91 17.72
C ASN A 40 -3.57 -4.76 18.29
N PHE A 41 -3.87 -4.79 19.59
CA PHE A 41 -4.65 -3.72 20.24
C PHE A 41 -3.95 -2.33 20.23
N GLU A 42 -2.62 -2.29 20.28
CA GLU A 42 -1.87 -1.04 20.44
C GLU A 42 -1.31 -0.50 19.12
N ASN A 43 -1.08 -1.37 18.14
CA ASN A 43 -0.28 -1.09 16.97
C ASN A 43 -0.90 -1.74 15.73
N SER A 44 -0.85 -1.02 14.62
CA SER A 44 -1.25 -1.51 13.30
C SER A 44 -0.36 -0.88 12.24
N ARG A 45 0.39 -1.69 11.51
CA ARG A 45 1.34 -1.23 10.48
C ARG A 45 1.70 -2.32 9.50
N PHE A 46 2.09 -1.94 8.29
CA PHE A 46 2.81 -2.86 7.41
C PHE A 46 4.25 -2.97 7.87
N GLU A 47 4.73 -4.17 8.16
CA GLU A 47 6.13 -4.42 8.48
C GLU A 47 6.98 -4.56 7.21
N GLN A 48 6.37 -5.08 6.14
CA GLN A 48 7.01 -5.25 4.84
C GLN A 48 5.99 -4.97 3.74
N CYS A 49 6.44 -4.36 2.65
CA CYS A 49 5.69 -4.25 1.40
C CYS A 49 6.64 -4.45 0.23
N GLN A 50 6.16 -5.13 -0.79
CA GLN A 50 6.86 -5.36 -2.05
C GLN A 50 5.92 -5.24 -3.24
N ASP A 51 6.46 -4.86 -4.38
CA ASP A 51 5.79 -4.94 -5.68
C ASP A 51 6.60 -5.84 -6.64
N ALA A 52 6.26 -5.81 -7.93
CA ALA A 52 6.98 -6.57 -8.96
C ALA A 52 8.46 -6.17 -9.11
N THR A 53 8.86 -4.99 -8.63
CA THR A 53 10.23 -4.47 -8.70
C THR A 53 11.07 -4.82 -7.46
N GLY A 54 10.43 -5.23 -6.36
CA GLY A 54 11.11 -5.71 -5.15
C GLY A 54 10.55 -5.11 -3.87
N LYS A 55 11.36 -5.15 -2.80
CA LYS A 55 11.01 -4.59 -1.48
C LYS A 55 10.94 -3.07 -1.54
N LEU A 56 9.92 -2.50 -0.91
CA LEU A 56 9.66 -1.06 -0.92
C LEU A 56 9.93 -0.38 0.42
N LEU A 57 9.94 -1.14 1.52
CA LEU A 57 10.22 -0.63 2.86
C LEU A 57 11.67 -0.95 3.25
N GLN A 58 12.29 -0.04 4.00
CA GLN A 58 13.61 -0.27 4.59
C GLN A 58 13.54 -1.33 5.68
N GLU A 59 14.63 -2.09 5.84
CA GLU A 59 14.71 -3.12 6.88
C GLU A 59 14.64 -2.51 8.28
N GLY A 60 13.82 -3.11 9.15
CA GLY A 60 13.57 -2.57 10.50
C GLY A 60 12.66 -1.34 10.54
N ASP A 61 12.18 -0.87 9.38
CA ASP A 61 11.10 0.10 9.29
C ASP A 61 9.76 -0.56 9.00
N GLY A 62 8.68 0.20 9.19
CA GLY A 62 7.34 -0.18 8.74
C GLY A 62 6.71 0.94 7.94
N ALA A 63 5.46 0.71 7.52
CA ALA A 63 4.60 1.73 6.95
C ALA A 63 3.32 1.88 7.77
N SER A 64 2.98 3.14 8.07
CA SER A 64 1.66 3.52 8.55
C SER A 64 0.61 3.21 7.48
N ILE A 65 -0.63 3.00 7.90
CA ILE A 65 -1.72 2.60 7.02
C ILE A 65 -2.66 3.78 6.86
N LYS A 66 -2.95 4.15 5.61
CA LYS A 66 -4.08 5.01 5.26
C LYS A 66 -5.00 4.24 4.32
N CYS A 67 -6.28 4.57 4.36
CA CYS A 67 -7.31 3.91 3.58
C CYS A 67 -8.19 4.94 2.91
N VAL A 68 -8.55 4.70 1.66
CA VAL A 68 -9.66 5.43 1.03
C VAL A 68 -10.98 4.81 1.45
N ARG A 69 -12.01 5.63 1.66
CA ARG A 69 -13.37 5.15 1.95
C ARG A 69 -13.38 4.17 3.13
N ASP A 70 -13.93 2.97 2.93
CA ASP A 70 -14.12 1.91 3.92
C ASP A 70 -13.07 0.78 3.82
N THR A 71 -12.00 0.94 3.03
CA THR A 71 -11.04 -0.16 2.79
C THR A 71 -10.34 -0.66 4.06
N CYS A 72 -10.14 0.19 5.08
CA CYS A 72 -9.62 -0.25 6.38
C CYS A 72 -10.60 -1.16 7.14
N ALA A 73 -11.91 -0.90 7.03
CA ALA A 73 -12.92 -1.78 7.61
C ALA A 73 -12.97 -3.12 6.86
N GLN A 74 -12.79 -3.10 5.54
CA GLN A 74 -12.69 -4.32 4.73
C GLN A 74 -11.43 -5.13 5.07
N LEU A 75 -10.29 -4.46 5.32
CA LEU A 75 -9.05 -5.09 5.77
C LEU A 75 -9.25 -5.84 7.09
N ASP A 76 -9.83 -5.15 8.07
CA ASP A 76 -10.13 -5.71 9.40
C ASP A 76 -11.10 -6.89 9.30
N ALA A 77 -12.20 -6.75 8.56
CA ALA A 77 -13.18 -7.82 8.35
C ALA A 77 -12.56 -9.05 7.66
N ALA A 78 -11.72 -8.84 6.65
CA ALA A 78 -11.04 -9.92 5.94
C ALA A 78 -10.01 -10.65 6.82
N ALA A 79 -9.24 -9.93 7.63
CA ALA A 79 -8.33 -10.53 8.59
C ALA A 79 -9.05 -11.31 9.69
N ARG A 80 -10.15 -10.76 10.23
CA ARG A 80 -10.99 -11.48 11.20
C ARG A 80 -11.50 -12.79 10.62
N LYS A 81 -12.00 -12.77 9.39
CA LYS A 81 -12.42 -13.99 8.68
C LYS A 81 -11.27 -14.97 8.49
N ALA A 82 -10.09 -14.50 8.09
CA ALA A 82 -8.92 -15.34 7.85
C ALA A 82 -8.42 -16.04 9.13
N ALA A 83 -8.57 -15.40 10.29
CA ALA A 83 -8.11 -15.91 11.59
C ALA A 83 -9.24 -16.54 12.46
N ASP A 84 -10.47 -16.68 11.93
CA ASP A 84 -11.68 -17.03 12.71
C ASP A 84 -11.81 -16.18 14.00
N TRP A 85 -11.51 -14.89 13.90
CA TRP A 85 -11.49 -13.96 15.03
C TRP A 85 -12.88 -13.40 15.33
N ARG A 86 -13.40 -13.69 16.53
CA ARG A 86 -14.77 -13.34 16.94
C ARG A 86 -14.86 -12.28 18.03
N LYS A 87 -13.73 -11.86 18.59
CA LYS A 87 -13.68 -10.89 19.69
C LYS A 87 -13.82 -9.46 19.16
N ALA A 88 -14.17 -8.50 20.02
CA ALA A 88 -14.42 -7.13 19.59
C ALA A 88 -13.13 -6.38 19.22
N GLU A 89 -12.03 -6.66 19.92
CA GLU A 89 -10.73 -6.07 19.62
C GLU A 89 -10.26 -6.40 18.19
N PRO A 90 -9.38 -5.57 17.59
CA PRO A 90 -8.74 -5.88 16.30
C PRO A 90 -8.14 -7.29 16.32
N PRO A 91 -8.11 -8.00 15.17
CA PRO A 91 -7.45 -9.30 15.10
C PRO A 91 -5.97 -9.15 15.43
N TRP A 92 -5.39 -10.10 16.16
CA TRP A 92 -3.98 -10.04 16.53
C TRP A 92 -3.13 -10.94 15.66
N GLY A 93 -1.98 -10.43 15.21
CA GLY A 93 -0.97 -11.22 14.53
C GLY A 93 -0.49 -10.58 13.23
N ARG A 94 0.01 -11.44 12.34
CA ARG A 94 0.52 -11.06 11.03
C ARG A 94 -0.35 -11.61 9.92
N PHE A 95 -0.61 -10.77 8.92
CA PHE A 95 -1.42 -11.11 7.76
C PHE A 95 -0.65 -10.79 6.49
N ALA A 96 -0.68 -11.71 5.53
CA ALA A 96 -0.26 -11.43 4.16
C ALA A 96 -1.44 -10.76 3.44
N VAL A 97 -1.20 -9.54 2.94
CA VAL A 97 -2.20 -8.71 2.29
C VAL A 97 -1.76 -8.45 0.85
N LYS A 98 -2.57 -8.88 -0.12
CA LYS A 98 -2.45 -8.45 -1.51
C LYS A 98 -3.44 -7.32 -1.73
N LEU A 99 -2.95 -6.18 -2.20
CA LEU A 99 -3.73 -4.96 -2.32
C LEU A 99 -3.28 -4.14 -3.52
N VAL A 100 -4.12 -3.18 -3.91
CA VAL A 100 -3.74 -2.10 -4.80
C VAL A 100 -3.66 -0.83 -3.97
N GLY A 101 -2.56 -0.09 -4.10
CA GLY A 101 -2.31 1.08 -3.27
C GLY A 101 -1.12 1.91 -3.73
N ARG A 102 -0.74 2.88 -2.89
CA ARG A 102 0.35 3.83 -3.15
C ARG A 102 1.23 3.99 -1.92
N LEU A 103 2.49 4.35 -2.14
CA LEU A 103 3.40 4.76 -1.07
C LEU A 103 3.50 6.29 -1.01
N SER A 104 3.66 6.81 0.20
CA SER A 104 4.00 8.21 0.42
C SER A 104 5.29 8.60 -0.32
N LEU A 105 5.29 9.75 -0.97
CA LEU A 105 6.47 10.29 -1.65
C LEU A 105 7.50 10.84 -0.69
N ASN A 106 7.06 11.30 0.48
CA ASN A 106 7.90 11.96 1.47
C ASN A 106 7.88 11.13 2.77
N PRO A 107 8.93 10.33 3.04
CA PRO A 107 9.06 9.68 4.34
C PRO A 107 9.14 10.72 5.47
N ARG A 108 8.50 10.41 6.61
CA ARG A 108 8.54 11.21 7.83
C ARG A 108 9.61 10.72 8.80
N GLU A 109 10.14 11.62 9.61
CA GLU A 109 11.05 11.22 10.71
C GLU A 109 10.31 10.44 11.80
N LYS A 110 10.97 9.43 12.36
CA LYS A 110 10.47 8.71 13.53
C LYS A 110 10.54 9.63 14.74
N ARG A 111 9.41 9.86 15.40
CA ARG A 111 9.34 10.66 16.63
C ARG A 111 9.34 9.79 17.87
N TYR A 112 8.76 8.59 17.75
CA TYR A 112 8.62 7.63 18.84
C TYR A 112 9.07 6.23 18.42
N LEU A 113 9.37 5.38 19.41
CA LEU A 113 9.58 3.96 19.17
C LEU A 113 8.33 3.35 18.54
N GLY A 114 8.51 2.69 17.39
CA GLY A 114 7.42 2.07 16.64
C GLY A 114 6.88 2.89 15.47
N ASP A 115 7.23 4.18 15.38
CA ASP A 115 6.87 5.03 14.23
C ASP A 115 7.42 4.45 12.92
N ALA A 116 6.54 4.38 11.93
CA ALA A 116 6.85 4.10 10.55
C ALA A 116 7.25 5.40 9.82
N THR A 117 8.30 5.36 9.01
CA THR A 117 8.69 6.54 8.19
C THR A 117 7.86 6.67 6.93
N GLN A 118 7.28 5.57 6.44
CA GLN A 118 6.46 5.54 5.23
C GLN A 118 4.97 5.41 5.56
N THR A 119 4.13 5.75 4.60
CA THR A 119 2.69 5.47 4.63
C THR A 119 2.29 4.70 3.39
N VAL A 120 1.50 3.65 3.55
CA VAL A 120 0.83 2.95 2.45
C VAL A 120 -0.64 3.35 2.45
N LEU A 121 -1.10 3.93 1.35
CA LEU A 121 -2.50 4.18 1.07
C LEU A 121 -3.11 2.96 0.39
N ILE A 122 -4.12 2.36 1.02
CA ILE A 122 -4.88 1.22 0.50
C ILE A 122 -6.06 1.75 -0.31
N GLU A 123 -6.07 1.42 -1.60
CA GLU A 123 -7.16 1.77 -2.53
C GLU A 123 -8.11 0.61 -2.79
N ASP A 124 -7.58 -0.62 -2.81
CA ASP A 124 -8.37 -1.85 -2.96
C ASP A 124 -7.66 -3.04 -2.30
N ILE A 125 -8.41 -4.03 -1.83
CA ILE A 125 -7.90 -5.22 -1.17
C ILE A 125 -8.27 -6.46 -1.97
N THR A 126 -7.26 -7.13 -2.51
CA THR A 126 -7.45 -8.34 -3.30
C THR A 126 -7.59 -9.59 -2.42
N SER A 127 -6.74 -9.73 -1.39
CA SER A 127 -6.81 -10.88 -0.49
C SER A 127 -6.09 -10.63 0.83
N VAL A 128 -6.60 -11.25 1.90
CA VAL A 128 -5.97 -11.29 3.22
C VAL A 128 -5.90 -12.73 3.69
N SER A 129 -4.74 -13.16 4.18
CA SER A 129 -4.55 -14.48 4.79
C SER A 129 -3.62 -14.39 6.00
N VAL A 130 -3.77 -15.31 6.96
CA VAL A 130 -2.83 -15.40 8.09
C VAL A 130 -1.42 -15.69 7.55
N SER A 131 -0.43 -14.89 7.98
CA SER A 131 0.98 -15.17 7.70
C SER A 131 1.48 -16.17 8.74
N LYS A 132 2.01 -17.30 8.27
CA LYS A 132 2.70 -18.27 9.13
C LYS A 132 4.06 -17.75 9.57
#